data_AF-A0A8T5IF35-F1
#
_entry.id   AF-A0A8T5IF35-F1
#
_cell.length_a   1.000
_cell.length_b   1.000
_cell.length_c   1.000
_cell.angle_alpha   90.00
_cell.angle_beta   90.00
_cell.angle_gamma   90.00
#
_symmetry.space_group_name_H-M   'P 1'
#
loop_
_entity.id
_entity.type
_entity.pdbx_description
1 polymer ?
#
loop_
_entity_poly.entity_id
_entity_poly.type
_entity_poly.pdbx_seq_one_letter_code
_entity_poly.pdbx_strand_id
1 'polypeptide(L)'
;IRLADKAGRFEREKASKMNLNSEQKRSLAAGENVENNGELLKAEDFRGLPRVAPCVLISGDTGVGAPSFSKIEVGPTLLIHEATYASESVDKARQWLHSTSQDAANAAVEMSAEHLLLTHYSSRIEDTSQLLAEAREIHPSTAAAVDGDIVKMDLEGAISHLRYDNRGWSQLHDSF
;
A
#
# COMPACT_ATOMS: atom_id res chain seq x y z
N ILE A 1 3.39 -8.84 -1.38
CA ILE A 1 2.17 -9.44 -1.97
C ILE A 1 1.58 -8.40 -2.91
N ARG A 2 1.70 -8.64 -4.22
CA ARG A 2 1.13 -7.76 -5.25
C ARG A 2 0.19 -8.58 -6.11
N LEU A 3 -1.04 -8.09 -6.30
CA LEU A 3 -1.97 -8.71 -7.24
C LEU A 3 -1.55 -8.36 -8.67
N ALA A 4 -2.06 -9.09 -9.67
CA ALA A 4 -1.82 -8.71 -11.05
C ALA A 4 -2.43 -7.33 -11.34
N ASP A 5 -1.69 -6.49 -12.06
CA ASP A 5 -2.18 -5.19 -12.50
C ASP A 5 -3.47 -5.36 -13.31
N LYS A 6 -4.36 -4.39 -13.17
CA LYS A 6 -5.63 -4.39 -13.89
C LYS A 6 -5.52 -3.45 -15.08
N ALA A 7 -6.11 -3.86 -16.20
CA ALA A 7 -6.40 -2.93 -17.28
C ALA A 7 -7.14 -1.69 -16.71
N GLY A 8 -6.83 -0.53 -17.29
CA GLY A 8 -7.47 0.72 -16.88
C GLY A 8 -8.98 0.66 -16.97
N ARG A 9 -9.69 1.56 -16.29
CA ARG A 9 -11.17 1.56 -16.34
C ARG A 9 -11.64 1.68 -17.79
N PHE A 10 -12.68 0.92 -18.14
CA PHE A 10 -13.25 0.95 -19.48
C PHE A 10 -14.07 2.24 -19.68
N GLU A 11 -13.78 2.98 -20.73
CA GLU A 11 -14.39 4.26 -21.07
C GLU A 11 -15.79 4.05 -21.70
N ARG A 12 -16.75 3.68 -20.86
CA ARG A 12 -18.14 3.37 -21.27
C ARG A 12 -18.83 4.50 -22.02
N GLU A 13 -18.51 5.74 -21.67
CA GLU A 13 -19.08 6.91 -22.34
C GLU A 13 -18.55 7.06 -23.76
N LYS A 14 -17.23 6.91 -23.96
CA LYS A 14 -16.61 6.92 -25.29
C LYS A 14 -17.21 5.83 -26.18
N ALA A 15 -17.33 4.61 -25.64
CA ALA A 15 -17.94 3.49 -26.35
C ALA A 15 -19.42 3.73 -26.69
N SER A 16 -20.17 4.41 -25.82
CA SER A 16 -21.58 4.74 -26.06
C SER A 16 -21.75 5.83 -27.12
N LYS A 17 -20.86 6.83 -27.17
CA LYS A 17 -20.85 7.87 -28.23
C LYS A 17 -20.63 7.29 -29.63
N MET A 18 -19.94 6.16 -29.73
CA MET A 18 -19.67 5.46 -30.99
C MET A 18 -20.76 4.45 -31.40
N ASN A 19 -21.90 4.42 -30.70
CA ASN A 19 -23.03 3.51 -30.94
C ASN A 19 -22.63 2.02 -30.95
N LEU A 20 -21.62 1.64 -30.17
CA LEU A 20 -21.16 0.26 -30.09
C LEU A 20 -22.22 -0.63 -29.43
N ASN A 21 -22.39 -1.84 -29.98
CA ASN A 21 -23.27 -2.84 -29.41
C ASN A 21 -22.62 -3.51 -28.16
N SER A 22 -23.40 -4.32 -27.45
CA SER A 22 -22.95 -4.95 -26.20
C SER A 22 -21.77 -5.91 -26.39
N GLU A 23 -21.68 -6.58 -27.54
CA GLU A 23 -20.61 -7.52 -27.86
C GLU A 23 -19.31 -6.77 -28.16
N GLN A 24 -19.37 -5.74 -29.00
CA GLN A 24 -18.25 -4.84 -29.30
C GLN A 24 -17.69 -4.19 -28.02
N LYS A 25 -18.58 -3.72 -27.13
CA LYS A 25 -18.17 -3.19 -25.80
C LYS A 25 -17.48 -4.26 -24.94
N ARG A 26 -17.94 -5.51 -25.00
CA ARG A 26 -17.35 -6.62 -24.23
C ARG A 26 -15.97 -6.98 -24.76
N SER A 27 -15.79 -7.05 -26.08
CA SER A 27 -14.49 -7.33 -26.71
C SER A 27 -13.47 -6.20 -26.46
N LEU A 28 -13.86 -4.93 -26.65
CA LEU A 28 -12.98 -3.80 -26.30
C LEU A 28 -12.63 -3.78 -24.80
N ALA A 29 -13.57 -4.16 -23.93
CA ALA A 29 -13.25 -4.39 -22.54
C ALA A 29 -12.31 -5.61 -22.37
N ALA A 30 -12.49 -6.72 -23.06
CA ALA A 30 -11.57 -7.86 -22.95
C ALA A 30 -10.14 -7.56 -23.44
N GLY A 31 -9.90 -6.43 -24.12
CA GLY A 31 -8.61 -6.09 -24.71
C GLY A 31 -8.53 -6.44 -26.20
N GLU A 32 -9.64 -6.82 -26.80
CA GLU A 32 -9.74 -7.23 -28.20
C GLU A 32 -10.13 -6.03 -29.07
N ASN A 33 -9.43 -5.85 -30.20
CA ASN A 33 -9.79 -4.85 -31.18
C ASN A 33 -11.07 -5.25 -31.91
N VAL A 34 -11.87 -4.26 -32.29
CA VAL A 34 -13.20 -4.50 -32.85
C VAL A 34 -13.39 -3.64 -34.09
N GLU A 35 -13.99 -4.21 -35.13
CA GLU A 35 -14.41 -3.44 -36.31
C GLU A 35 -15.80 -2.83 -36.09
N ASN A 36 -15.94 -1.56 -36.43
CA ASN A 36 -17.19 -0.82 -36.35
C ASN A 36 -17.35 0.07 -37.58
N ASN A 37 -18.35 -0.21 -38.43
CA ASN A 37 -18.62 0.55 -39.67
C ASN A 37 -17.40 0.71 -40.61
N GLY A 38 -16.54 -0.32 -40.68
CA GLY A 38 -15.32 -0.30 -41.51
C GLY A 38 -14.12 0.40 -40.85
N GLU A 39 -14.25 0.86 -39.61
CA GLU A 39 -13.14 1.39 -38.80
C GLU A 39 -12.69 0.35 -37.77
N LEU A 40 -11.37 0.13 -37.67
CA LEU A 40 -10.79 -0.71 -36.63
C LEU A 40 -10.61 0.10 -35.34
N LEU A 41 -11.38 -0.24 -34.32
CA LEU A 41 -11.29 0.33 -32.99
C LEU A 41 -10.32 -0.48 -32.14
N LYS A 42 -9.28 0.17 -31.61
CA LYS A 42 -8.32 -0.51 -30.73
C LYS A 42 -8.81 -0.51 -29.30
N ALA A 43 -8.69 -1.64 -28.61
CA ALA A 43 -9.11 -1.75 -27.22
C ALA A 43 -8.38 -0.78 -26.27
N GLU A 44 -7.10 -0.49 -26.56
CA GLU A 44 -6.29 0.47 -25.80
C GLU A 44 -6.90 1.87 -25.77
N ASP A 45 -7.58 2.29 -26.85
CA ASP A 45 -8.22 3.60 -26.94
C ASP A 45 -9.47 3.74 -26.06
N PHE A 46 -10.00 2.64 -25.53
CA PHE A 46 -11.21 2.60 -24.69
C PHE A 46 -10.89 2.24 -23.25
N ARG A 47 -9.61 2.27 -22.88
CA ARG A 47 -9.13 1.97 -21.55
C ARG A 47 -8.39 3.19 -21.00
N GLY A 48 -8.68 3.56 -19.76
CA GLY A 48 -7.87 4.52 -19.02
C GLY A 48 -6.47 3.97 -18.74
N LEU A 49 -5.67 4.74 -17.99
CA LEU A 49 -4.35 4.28 -17.56
C LEU A 49 -4.44 2.93 -16.81
N PRO A 50 -3.47 2.02 -17.03
CA PRO A 50 -3.35 0.79 -16.23
C PRO A 50 -3.41 1.11 -14.74
N ARG A 51 -4.14 0.29 -13.99
CA ARG A 51 -4.26 0.46 -12.55
C ARG A 51 -3.29 -0.48 -11.88
N VAL A 52 -2.26 0.12 -11.27
CA VAL A 52 -1.32 -0.60 -10.41
C VAL A 52 -2.11 -1.28 -9.32
N ALA A 53 -1.91 -2.58 -9.19
CA ALA A 53 -2.60 -3.35 -8.16
C ALA A 53 -2.08 -2.95 -6.76
N PRO A 54 -2.98 -2.86 -5.76
CA PRO A 54 -2.57 -2.65 -4.39
C PRO A 54 -1.56 -3.69 -3.94
N CYS A 55 -0.57 -3.23 -3.18
CA CYS A 55 0.57 -4.05 -2.78
C CYS A 55 0.82 -3.91 -1.28
N VAL A 56 0.93 -5.05 -0.60
CA VAL A 56 1.39 -5.11 0.79
C VAL A 56 2.81 -5.66 0.80
N LEU A 57 3.76 -4.92 1.35
CA LEU A 57 5.11 -5.40 1.63
C LEU A 57 5.27 -5.64 3.13
N ILE A 58 5.81 -6.78 3.50
CA ILE A 58 6.13 -7.13 4.90
C ILE A 58 7.64 -7.27 4.95
N SER A 59 8.32 -6.44 5.73
CA SER A 59 9.79 -6.43 5.80
C SER A 59 10.34 -7.71 6.42
N GLY A 60 9.63 -8.26 7.41
CA GLY A 60 10.22 -9.14 8.42
C GLY A 60 11.20 -8.38 9.30
N ASP A 61 12.01 -9.10 10.06
CA ASP A 61 13.05 -8.50 10.89
C ASP A 61 14.23 -8.08 10.03
N THR A 62 14.67 -6.83 10.18
CA THR A 62 15.74 -6.24 9.38
C THR A 62 16.36 -5.01 10.04
N GLY A 63 17.64 -4.80 9.76
CA GLY A 63 18.37 -3.60 10.13
C GLY A 63 18.17 -2.47 9.12
N VAL A 64 18.67 -1.28 9.47
CA VAL A 64 18.63 -0.12 8.58
C VAL A 64 19.31 -0.38 7.22
N GLY A 65 18.76 0.20 6.16
CA GLY A 65 19.41 0.25 4.85
C GLY A 65 19.47 -1.09 4.13
N ALA A 66 18.46 -1.94 4.29
CA ALA A 66 18.37 -3.19 3.57
C ALA A 66 18.49 -2.95 2.04
N PRO A 67 19.54 -3.48 1.35
CA PRO A 67 19.82 -3.10 -0.04
C PRO A 67 18.70 -3.43 -1.03
N SER A 68 17.79 -4.33 -0.67
CA SER A 68 16.62 -4.67 -1.47
C SER A 68 15.57 -3.54 -1.54
N PHE A 69 15.54 -2.62 -0.58
CA PHE A 69 14.54 -1.55 -0.53
C PHE A 69 14.73 -0.57 -1.70
N SER A 70 15.96 -0.14 -1.97
CA SER A 70 16.32 0.66 -3.14
C SER A 70 15.99 0.02 -4.51
N LYS A 71 15.70 -1.28 -4.55
CA LYS A 71 15.37 -2.01 -5.80
C LYS A 71 13.87 -2.05 -6.10
N ILE A 72 13.04 -1.45 -5.25
CA ILE A 72 11.59 -1.43 -5.42
C ILE A 72 11.24 -0.30 -6.38
N GLU A 73 10.90 -0.65 -7.62
CA GLU A 73 10.56 0.31 -8.68
C GLU A 73 9.19 0.96 -8.50
N VAL A 74 8.26 0.21 -7.91
CA VAL A 74 6.89 0.68 -7.64
C VAL A 74 6.63 0.42 -6.17
N GLY A 75 6.43 1.49 -5.40
CA GLY A 75 6.23 1.41 -3.97
C GLY A 75 5.01 0.57 -3.56
N PRO A 76 5.02 0.00 -2.34
CA PRO A 76 3.86 -0.68 -1.81
C PRO A 76 2.79 0.31 -1.37
N THR A 77 1.52 -0.07 -1.53
CA THR A 77 0.39 0.67 -0.93
C THR A 77 0.48 0.62 0.59
N LEU A 78 0.88 -0.52 1.16
CA LEU A 78 1.15 -0.64 2.60
C LEU A 78 2.48 -1.35 2.82
N LEU A 79 3.38 -0.67 3.52
CA LEU A 79 4.56 -1.26 4.12
C LEU A 79 4.27 -1.64 5.58
N ILE A 80 4.45 -2.91 5.92
CA ILE A 80 4.46 -3.39 7.30
C ILE A 80 5.92 -3.61 7.68
N HIS A 81 6.44 -2.81 8.60
CA HIS A 81 7.85 -2.80 8.95
C HIS A 81 8.08 -2.98 10.45
N GLU A 82 9.16 -3.69 10.81
CA GLU A 82 9.58 -3.76 12.21
C GLU A 82 10.05 -2.39 12.73
N ALA A 83 9.77 -2.12 13.99
CA ALA A 83 10.21 -0.94 14.72
C ALA A 83 10.58 -1.35 16.16
N THR A 84 11.51 -2.29 16.27
CA THR A 84 11.89 -2.91 17.54
C THR A 84 12.29 -1.87 18.60
N TYR A 85 12.89 -0.75 18.19
CA TYR A 85 13.40 0.28 19.08
C TYR A 85 12.85 1.68 18.77
N ALA A 86 12.81 2.55 19.78
CA ALA A 86 12.70 4.00 19.58
C ALA A 86 14.04 4.60 19.13
N SER A 87 13.99 5.83 18.61
CA SER A 87 15.18 6.55 18.10
C SER A 87 16.33 6.65 19.12
N GLU A 88 16.01 6.82 20.41
CA GLU A 88 16.98 6.89 21.52
C GLU A 88 17.82 5.62 21.70
N SER A 89 17.35 4.48 21.18
CA SER A 89 18.01 3.18 21.28
C SER A 89 18.62 2.73 19.96
N VAL A 90 18.97 3.67 19.07
CA VAL A 90 19.57 3.38 17.76
C VAL A 90 20.81 2.48 17.84
N ASP A 91 21.67 2.66 18.84
CA ASP A 91 22.87 1.84 19.03
C ASP A 91 22.51 0.36 19.22
N LYS A 92 21.43 0.06 19.95
CA LYS A 92 20.93 -1.31 20.12
C LYS A 92 20.32 -1.84 18.83
N ALA A 93 19.58 -1.01 18.11
CA ALA A 93 19.02 -1.38 16.81
C ALA A 93 20.14 -1.83 15.85
N ARG A 94 21.23 -1.06 15.76
CA ARG A 94 22.41 -1.43 14.98
C ARG A 94 23.11 -2.68 15.49
N GLN A 95 23.31 -2.78 16.80
CA GLN A 95 23.98 -3.93 17.43
C GLN A 95 23.25 -5.25 17.14
N TRP A 96 21.92 -5.24 17.18
CA TRP A 96 21.08 -6.43 17.04
C TRP A 96 20.46 -6.60 15.66
N LEU A 97 20.87 -5.78 14.68
CA LEU A 97 20.38 -5.80 13.30
C LEU A 97 18.85 -5.66 13.19
N HIS A 98 18.30 -4.79 14.03
CA HIS A 98 16.91 -4.37 14.02
C HIS A 98 16.77 -2.91 13.61
N SER A 99 15.53 -2.47 13.46
CA SER A 99 15.19 -1.11 13.05
C SER A 99 14.61 -0.29 14.19
N THR A 100 14.85 1.02 14.15
CA THR A 100 14.07 1.99 14.90
C THR A 100 12.78 2.38 14.15
N SER A 101 11.84 3.02 14.83
CA SER A 101 10.69 3.73 14.24
C SER A 101 11.10 4.67 13.08
N GLN A 102 12.17 5.44 13.26
CA GLN A 102 12.68 6.35 12.23
C GLN A 102 13.32 5.60 11.06
N ASP A 103 13.99 4.47 11.31
CA ASP A 103 14.52 3.63 10.23
C ASP A 103 13.38 3.06 9.37
N ALA A 104 12.31 2.58 10.01
CA ALA A 104 11.12 2.11 9.31
C ALA A 104 10.46 3.22 8.46
N ALA A 105 10.38 4.44 8.99
CA ALA A 105 9.86 5.60 8.26
C ALA A 105 10.76 6.00 7.08
N ASN A 106 12.08 6.01 7.25
CA ASN A 106 13.01 6.26 6.17
C ASN A 106 12.93 5.17 5.08
N ALA A 107 12.77 3.91 5.47
CA ALA A 107 12.57 2.80 4.53
C ALA A 107 11.27 2.98 3.72
N ALA A 108 10.19 3.44 4.36
CA ALA A 108 8.93 3.77 3.67
C ALA A 108 9.14 4.86 2.62
N VAL A 109 9.87 5.93 2.96
CA VAL A 109 10.23 7.01 2.01
C VAL A 109 11.10 6.48 0.88
N GLU A 110 12.15 5.70 1.18
CA GLU A 110 13.05 5.11 0.18
C GLU A 110 12.29 4.23 -0.82
N MET A 111 11.35 3.43 -0.34
CA MET A 111 10.51 2.56 -1.18
C MET A 111 9.35 3.29 -1.84
N SER A 112 9.13 4.58 -1.57
CA SER A 112 7.92 5.32 -1.98
C SER A 112 6.63 4.59 -1.56
N ALA A 113 6.60 4.04 -0.35
CA ALA A 113 5.40 3.42 0.21
C ALA A 113 4.31 4.48 0.43
N GLU A 114 3.05 4.16 0.16
CA GLU A 114 1.94 5.09 0.42
C GLU A 114 1.62 5.18 1.91
N HIS A 115 1.67 4.03 2.60
CA HIS A 115 1.31 3.89 4.01
C HIS A 115 2.33 3.03 4.76
N LEU A 116 2.64 3.37 6.00
CA LEU A 116 3.53 2.61 6.89
C LEU A 116 2.82 2.11 8.16
N LEU A 117 2.80 0.79 8.37
CA LEU A 117 2.37 0.17 9.61
C LEU A 117 3.58 -0.34 10.40
N LEU A 118 3.81 0.23 11.57
CA LEU A 118 4.82 -0.23 12.51
C LEU A 118 4.35 -1.50 13.23
N THR A 119 5.28 -2.42 13.47
CA THR A 119 5.05 -3.65 14.26
C THR A 119 6.37 -4.16 14.87
N HIS A 120 6.33 -5.34 15.50
CA HIS A 120 7.50 -6.05 16.05
C HIS A 120 8.32 -5.18 17.01
N TYR A 121 7.69 -4.74 18.11
CA TYR A 121 8.33 -3.90 19.11
C TYR A 121 9.12 -4.74 20.12
N SER A 122 10.17 -4.16 20.70
CA SER A 122 10.78 -4.72 21.90
C SER A 122 9.73 -4.84 23.01
N SER A 123 9.80 -5.90 23.82
CA SER A 123 8.90 -6.10 24.98
C SER A 123 8.96 -4.99 26.03
N ARG A 124 9.93 -4.08 25.92
CA ARG A 124 10.07 -2.88 26.77
C ARG A 124 9.20 -1.71 26.30
N ILE A 125 8.66 -1.79 25.08
CA ILE A 125 7.75 -0.78 24.53
C ILE A 125 6.33 -1.16 24.93
N GLU A 126 5.84 -0.55 26.01
CA GLU A 126 4.45 -0.72 26.46
C GLU A 126 3.50 0.25 25.73
N ASP A 127 4.02 1.40 25.30
CA ASP A 127 3.30 2.44 24.58
C ASP A 127 4.02 2.78 23.27
N THR A 128 3.30 2.68 22.16
CA THR A 128 3.81 2.96 20.81
C THR A 128 3.70 4.43 20.41
N SER A 129 3.13 5.29 21.27
CA SER A 129 2.91 6.72 20.96
C SER A 129 4.20 7.45 20.61
N GLN A 130 5.31 7.15 21.29
CA GLN A 130 6.62 7.72 20.95
C GLN A 130 7.09 7.27 19.57
N LEU A 131 7.06 5.96 19.29
CA LEU A 131 7.48 5.40 18.00
C LEU A 131 6.64 5.96 16.85
N LEU A 132 5.33 6.09 17.07
CA LEU A 132 4.40 6.65 16.11
C LEU A 132 4.72 8.13 15.82
N ALA A 133 4.98 8.93 16.85
CA ALA A 133 5.34 10.34 16.69
C ALA A 133 6.64 10.49 15.89
N GLU A 134 7.69 9.76 16.28
CA GLU A 134 9.00 9.76 15.61
C GLU A 134 8.89 9.34 14.14
N ALA A 135 8.10 8.32 13.83
CA ALA A 135 7.90 7.87 12.46
C ALA A 135 7.08 8.87 11.64
N ARG A 136 6.05 9.50 12.22
CA ARG A 136 5.18 10.49 11.55
C ARG A 136 5.90 11.79 11.20
N GLU A 137 6.97 12.14 11.91
CA GLU A 137 7.83 13.27 11.54
C GLU A 137 8.50 13.06 10.17
N ILE A 138 8.76 11.81 9.77
CA ILE A 138 9.42 11.46 8.51
C ILE A 138 8.39 11.00 7.46
N HIS A 139 7.43 10.16 7.85
CA HIS A 139 6.40 9.61 7.00
C HIS A 139 5.01 9.83 7.64
N PRO A 140 4.30 10.92 7.31
CA PRO A 140 3.06 11.30 8.01
C PRO A 140 1.96 10.24 7.99
N SER A 141 1.85 9.48 6.89
CA SER A 141 0.88 8.39 6.76
C SER A 141 1.40 7.12 7.41
N THR A 142 1.47 7.15 8.74
CA THR A 142 1.96 6.05 9.57
C THR A 142 0.98 5.69 10.67
N ALA A 143 0.83 4.40 10.92
CA ALA A 143 0.08 3.84 12.05
C ALA A 143 0.95 2.82 12.81
N ALA A 144 0.62 2.60 14.08
CA ALA A 144 1.26 1.58 14.91
C ALA A 144 0.25 0.46 15.20
N ALA A 145 0.58 -0.76 14.79
CA ALA A 145 -0.25 -1.93 15.07
C ALA A 145 -0.14 -2.32 16.55
N VAL A 146 -1.22 -2.86 17.11
CA VAL A 146 -1.21 -3.61 18.37
C VAL A 146 -1.91 -4.94 18.20
N ASP A 147 -1.71 -5.86 19.13
CA ASP A 147 -2.31 -7.18 19.10
C ASP A 147 -3.84 -7.11 18.95
N GLY A 148 -4.36 -7.90 18.00
CA GLY A 148 -5.78 -7.97 17.69
C GLY A 148 -6.28 -6.94 16.69
N ASP A 149 -5.45 -5.98 16.25
CA ASP A 149 -5.84 -5.07 15.17
C ASP A 149 -6.15 -5.81 13.86
N ILE A 150 -7.09 -5.25 13.09
CA ILE A 150 -7.40 -5.69 11.72
C ILE A 150 -7.15 -4.52 10.77
N VAL A 151 -6.19 -4.67 9.87
CA VAL A 151 -5.98 -3.75 8.75
C VAL A 151 -6.56 -4.38 7.48
N LYS A 152 -7.54 -3.71 6.88
CA LYS A 152 -8.18 -4.13 5.63
C LYS A 152 -7.75 -3.21 4.51
N MET A 153 -7.38 -3.81 3.39
CA MET A 153 -7.11 -3.11 2.13
C MET A 153 -8.07 -3.64 1.07
N ASP A 154 -8.78 -2.76 0.37
CA ASP A 154 -9.62 -3.15 -0.75
C ASP A 154 -8.82 -3.32 -2.06
N LEU A 155 -9.50 -3.67 -3.15
CA LEU A 155 -8.85 -3.93 -4.44
C LEU A 155 -8.46 -2.66 -5.20
N GLU A 156 -8.79 -1.50 -4.64
CA GLU A 156 -8.49 -0.17 -5.12
C GLU A 156 -7.37 0.50 -4.28
N GLY A 157 -6.99 -0.11 -3.17
CA GLY A 157 -5.89 0.32 -2.30
C GLY A 157 -6.34 1.08 -1.06
N ALA A 158 -7.64 1.30 -0.87
CA ALA A 158 -8.14 2.01 0.31
C ALA A 158 -7.94 1.16 1.57
N ILE A 159 -7.39 1.78 2.62
CA ILE A 159 -7.07 1.12 3.88
C ILE A 159 -8.08 1.51 4.97
N SER A 160 -8.47 0.54 5.79
CA SER A 160 -9.14 0.78 7.07
C SER A 160 -8.43 0.01 8.18
N HIS A 161 -8.18 0.69 9.30
CA HIS A 161 -7.56 0.12 10.49
C HIS A 161 -8.61 0.00 11.59
N LEU A 162 -8.88 -1.22 12.02
CA LEU A 162 -9.88 -1.54 13.04
C LEU A 162 -9.16 -2.02 14.32
N ARG A 163 -9.60 -1.50 15.46
CA ARG A 163 -9.13 -1.92 16.78
C ARG A 163 -10.31 -2.37 17.63
N TYR A 164 -10.14 -3.47 18.33
CA TYR A 164 -11.10 -3.94 19.31
C TYR A 164 -10.84 -3.27 20.66
N ASP A 165 -11.85 -2.60 21.21
CA ASP A 165 -11.83 -2.06 22.57
C ASP A 165 -12.99 -2.63 23.40
N ASN A 166 -13.17 -2.10 24.61
CA ASN A 166 -14.25 -2.49 25.52
C ASN A 166 -15.68 -2.24 24.98
N ARG A 167 -15.83 -1.53 23.86
CA ARG A 167 -17.09 -1.24 23.18
C ARG A 167 -17.24 -2.00 21.85
N GLY A 168 -16.24 -2.80 21.48
CA GLY A 168 -16.23 -3.62 20.26
C GLY A 168 -15.24 -3.12 19.22
N TRP A 169 -15.50 -3.43 17.95
CA TRP A 169 -14.66 -2.98 16.84
C TRP A 169 -14.93 -1.51 16.52
N SER A 170 -13.87 -0.71 16.47
CA SER A 170 -13.91 0.69 16.05
C SER A 170 -12.87 0.94 14.95
N GLN A 171 -13.21 1.80 14.00
CA GLN A 171 -12.25 2.26 12.99
C GLN A 171 -11.41 3.42 13.56
N LEU A 172 -10.09 3.31 13.43
CA LEU A 172 -9.17 4.36 13.83
C LEU A 172 -9.14 5.44 12.73
N HIS A 173 -9.89 6.51 12.94
CA HIS A 173 -9.97 7.61 11.96
C HIS A 173 -8.70 8.48 11.88
N ASP A 174 -7.87 8.43 12.93
CA ASP A 174 -6.55 9.09 12.96
C ASP A 174 -5.41 8.17 12.45
N SER A 175 -5.77 7.02 11.85
CA SER A 175 -4.82 6.22 11.06
C SER A 175 -4.61 6.85 9.67
N PHE A 176 -3.58 6.38 8.95
CA PHE A 176 -3.19 6.67 7.56
C PHE A 176 -3.67 7.94 6.87
#